data_AF-A0A7Y5R7A8-F1
#
_entry.id   AF-A0A7Y5R7A8-F1
#
_cell.length_a   1.000
_cell.length_b   1.000
_cell.length_c   1.000
_cell.angle_alpha   90.00
_cell.angle_beta   90.00
_cell.angle_gamma   90.00
#
_symmetry.space_group_name_H-M   'P 1'
#
loop_
_entity.id
_entity.type
_entity.pdbx_description
1 polymer ?
#
loop_
_entity_poly.entity_id
_entity_poly.type
_entity_poly.pdbx_seq_one_letter_code
_entity_poly.pdbx_strand_id
1 'polypeptide(L)'
;MSKTIPLVLLYAVFAQVMLAFPNHKDATSATDIPISQIISTDGTLNLSSGYSGVIPLLGYQVRLDPCLGPVLQPLPPTGWQTMGTGLNNAVNAIAISGSNVYVGGEFTQAGGQNANFIAKWDGSNWSTLGAGFNDACYALAVRNDTVYAGGFFTTAGGLPASFVAMWDGNAWSAMGDGFNGYCFSLALGSGKRVYAGGIFTQAGNAPANYIASWNGHNWTPLGPGLGDACFSIAVNGTEVYAGGFFTTAGNAPAGYIAKWDANGWSALGSGLSGECLALAYAQGKLYAGGNFLVAGGGAANRVAVWDGISWSGLSTGLNGPCLALSAVGPNLIAGGVFTKTGAQTVNYIAWWDGVTWQPFGTGLDFACTSLAIKGSDVYTGGYFTSAGGSPANFIARYVEPILPVELSRFSATVQNKQVMLEWLTLTETNNYGFYLERSSDGRMWTDLHFIAGKGTTLNAHVYNYTDKSPLAGINYYRLRQEDFDGYVHYSDVVSATVEGEDIRLGVSPNPAGENVRLYFSHSDFSGPAVVSVFDANGRLSLQQILGFEDGVAAAVIDLAGLTGGVYLVRVITAQDGYSTRMVKH
;
A
#
# COMPACT_ATOMS: atom_id res chain seq x y z
N MET A 1 17.31 0.72 -54.24
CA MET A 1 18.43 -0.13 -53.76
C MET A 1 19.00 0.58 -52.54
N SER A 2 18.52 0.30 -51.32
CA SER A 2 19.03 -0.74 -50.41
C SER A 2 20.56 -0.76 -50.30
N LYS A 3 21.12 -0.18 -49.23
CA LYS A 3 21.74 -0.91 -48.11
C LYS A 3 22.21 0.06 -47.00
N THR A 4 21.71 -0.21 -45.80
CA THR A 4 22.29 -0.11 -44.45
C THR A 4 23.79 0.22 -44.32
N ILE A 5 24.18 0.92 -43.24
CA ILE A 5 25.25 0.56 -42.28
C ILE A 5 25.29 1.56 -41.09
N PRO A 6 25.72 1.16 -39.86
CA PRO A 6 25.17 1.61 -38.58
C PRO A 6 26.17 2.26 -37.57
N LEU A 7 25.62 2.88 -36.51
CA LEU A 7 25.94 2.71 -35.08
C LEU A 7 27.41 2.51 -34.64
N VAL A 8 28.23 3.58 -34.51
CA VAL A 8 29.37 3.66 -33.56
C VAL A 8 29.70 5.13 -33.27
N LEU A 9 29.13 5.73 -32.21
CA LEU A 9 29.70 6.98 -31.64
C LEU A 9 29.30 7.25 -30.18
N LEU A 10 28.87 6.24 -29.43
CA LEU A 10 28.60 6.33 -27.99
C LEU A 10 29.44 5.33 -27.16
N TYR A 11 30.65 5.02 -27.63
CA TYR A 11 31.64 4.21 -26.88
C TYR A 11 32.84 5.04 -26.39
N ALA A 12 32.89 6.34 -26.66
CA ALA A 12 34.07 7.16 -26.39
C ALA A 12 34.15 7.77 -24.98
N VAL A 13 33.06 7.76 -24.19
CA VAL A 13 33.08 8.30 -22.81
C VAL A 13 33.33 7.22 -21.75
N PHE A 14 33.10 5.94 -22.06
CA PHE A 14 33.45 4.82 -21.17
C PHE A 14 34.88 4.29 -21.35
N ALA A 15 35.60 4.73 -22.39
CA ALA A 15 36.96 4.25 -22.70
C ALA A 15 38.10 5.09 -22.10
N GLN A 16 37.82 6.28 -21.55
CA GLN A 16 38.88 7.19 -21.06
C GLN A 16 39.33 6.96 -19.61
N VAL A 17 38.73 6.01 -18.88
CA VAL A 17 39.23 5.59 -17.56
C VAL A 17 40.10 4.32 -17.64
N MET A 18 40.18 3.66 -18.80
CA MET A 18 40.91 2.40 -18.99
C MET A 18 42.28 2.54 -19.68
N LEU A 19 42.81 3.75 -19.87
CA LEU A 19 44.13 3.97 -20.48
C LEU A 19 44.97 4.98 -19.71
N ALA A 20 45.36 4.60 -18.50
CA ALA A 20 46.60 5.10 -17.88
C ALA A 20 47.06 4.08 -16.83
N PHE A 21 47.88 3.11 -17.24
CA PHE A 21 49.13 2.66 -16.60
C PHE A 21 49.59 1.32 -17.19
N PRO A 22 50.91 1.09 -17.33
CA PRO A 22 51.48 -0.04 -18.06
C PRO A 22 51.71 -1.27 -17.16
N ASN A 23 51.55 -2.45 -17.75
CA ASN A 23 52.10 -3.75 -17.32
C ASN A 23 51.98 -4.12 -15.83
N HIS A 24 50.99 -4.95 -15.47
CA HIS A 24 51.21 -5.98 -14.46
C HIS A 24 50.39 -7.25 -14.76
N LYS A 25 51.04 -8.38 -14.48
CA LYS A 25 50.67 -9.76 -14.82
C LYS A 25 49.46 -10.29 -14.05
N ASP A 26 48.77 -11.25 -14.68
CA ASP A 26 47.92 -12.32 -14.12
C ASP A 26 46.85 -11.93 -13.08
N ALA A 27 45.57 -11.98 -13.48
CA ALA A 27 44.42 -12.00 -12.58
C ALA A 27 43.50 -13.18 -12.91
N THR A 28 43.97 -14.41 -12.64
CA THR A 28 43.13 -15.59 -12.48
C THR A 28 42.67 -15.68 -11.03
N SER A 29 41.47 -15.15 -10.76
CA SER A 29 40.57 -15.34 -9.59
C SER A 29 39.98 -13.99 -9.13
N ALA A 30 38.86 -13.59 -9.74
CA ALA A 30 38.02 -12.54 -9.16
C ALA A 30 37.41 -13.12 -7.88
N THR A 31 37.90 -12.69 -6.73
CA THR A 31 37.26 -12.93 -5.44
C THR A 31 36.12 -11.93 -5.31
N ASP A 32 34.89 -12.40 -5.11
CA ASP A 32 33.75 -11.55 -4.81
C ASP A 32 34.00 -10.85 -3.47
N ILE A 33 34.44 -9.59 -3.52
CA ILE A 33 34.59 -8.76 -2.32
C ILE A 33 33.18 -8.32 -1.89
N PRO A 34 32.76 -8.58 -0.63
CA PRO A 34 31.48 -8.11 -0.15
C PRO A 34 31.36 -6.60 -0.29
N ILE A 35 30.22 -6.12 -0.78
CA ILE A 35 29.92 -4.70 -0.97
C ILE A 35 30.24 -3.85 0.28
N SER A 36 30.03 -4.41 1.47
CA SER A 36 30.32 -3.77 2.76
C SER A 36 31.79 -3.40 2.97
N GLN A 37 32.71 -3.96 2.18
CA GLN A 37 34.15 -3.65 2.24
C GLN A 37 34.59 -2.58 1.23
N ILE A 38 33.72 -2.22 0.29
CA ILE A 38 34.00 -1.24 -0.78
C ILE A 38 33.01 -0.07 -0.77
N ILE A 39 32.14 0.02 0.23
CA ILE A 39 31.25 1.16 0.49
C ILE A 39 31.81 1.97 1.68
N SER A 40 31.92 3.28 1.53
CA SER A 40 32.17 4.20 2.65
C SER A 40 30.91 4.48 3.46
N THR A 41 31.07 5.05 4.65
CA THR A 41 29.97 5.34 5.58
C THR A 41 28.88 6.26 5.00
N ASP A 42 29.17 7.00 3.93
CA ASP A 42 28.23 7.86 3.20
C ASP A 42 27.54 7.16 2.02
N GLY A 43 27.78 5.86 1.80
CA GLY A 43 27.19 5.07 0.72
C GLY A 43 27.93 5.18 -0.62
N THR A 44 29.01 5.94 -0.71
CA THR A 44 29.81 6.02 -1.95
C THR A 44 30.75 4.82 -2.08
N LEU A 45 31.15 4.49 -3.32
CA LEU A 45 32.09 3.40 -3.57
C LEU A 45 33.53 3.86 -3.28
N ASN A 46 34.17 3.21 -2.32
CA ASN A 46 35.59 3.39 -2.04
C ASN A 46 36.43 2.40 -2.85
N LEU A 47 36.79 2.80 -4.07
CA LEU A 47 37.61 2.01 -5.00
C LEU A 47 39.12 2.16 -4.79
N SER A 48 39.57 2.74 -3.66
CA SER A 48 41.00 2.99 -3.39
C SER A 48 41.86 1.71 -3.36
N SER A 49 41.23 0.53 -3.33
CA SER A 49 41.87 -0.79 -3.34
C SER A 49 42.09 -1.39 -4.74
N GLY A 50 41.78 -0.68 -5.83
CA GLY A 50 42.06 -1.17 -7.19
C GLY A 50 41.14 -2.29 -7.66
N TYR A 51 39.88 -2.30 -7.18
CA TYR A 51 38.89 -3.30 -7.56
C TYR A 51 38.55 -3.24 -9.06
N SER A 52 38.54 -4.39 -9.72
CA SER A 52 37.95 -4.59 -11.05
C SER A 52 37.08 -5.84 -11.03
N GLY A 53 35.79 -5.71 -11.38
CA GLY A 53 34.82 -6.81 -11.27
C GLY A 53 33.36 -6.37 -11.28
N VAL A 54 32.45 -7.33 -11.11
CA VAL A 54 30.99 -7.10 -10.98
C VAL A 54 30.65 -6.89 -9.51
N ILE A 55 29.99 -5.78 -9.18
CA ILE A 55 29.55 -5.47 -7.82
C ILE A 55 28.15 -6.08 -7.60
N PRO A 56 27.99 -7.11 -6.73
CA PRO A 56 26.69 -7.74 -6.51
C PRO A 56 25.84 -6.89 -5.56
N LEU A 57 24.90 -6.10 -6.09
CA LEU A 57 24.02 -5.18 -5.34
C LEU A 57 22.96 -5.86 -4.44
N LEU A 58 23.06 -7.17 -4.21
CA LEU A 58 22.08 -7.90 -3.43
C LEU A 58 22.00 -7.32 -2.01
N GLY A 59 20.82 -6.87 -1.61
CA GLY A 59 20.60 -6.24 -0.31
C GLY A 59 20.90 -4.73 -0.26
N TYR A 60 21.14 -4.06 -1.40
CA TYR A 60 21.37 -2.61 -1.48
C TYR A 60 20.54 -1.97 -2.61
N GLN A 61 19.96 -0.81 -2.35
CA GLN A 61 19.37 0.10 -3.34
C GLN A 61 20.37 1.20 -3.72
N VAL A 62 20.31 1.65 -4.98
CA VAL A 62 21.05 2.83 -5.46
C VAL A 62 20.13 4.04 -5.34
N ARG A 63 20.52 5.06 -4.58
CA ARG A 63 19.88 6.39 -4.59
C ARG A 63 20.79 7.40 -5.27
N LEU A 64 20.19 8.35 -5.97
CA LEU A 64 20.93 9.51 -6.49
C LEU A 64 20.94 10.61 -5.41
N ASP A 65 22.13 10.89 -4.87
CA ASP A 65 22.37 12.04 -4.01
C ASP A 65 22.84 13.23 -4.88
N PRO A 66 22.22 14.42 -4.76
CA PRO A 66 22.58 15.59 -5.57
C PRO A 66 24.03 16.07 -5.43
N CYS A 67 24.69 15.74 -4.32
CA CYS A 67 26.06 16.17 -4.01
C CYS A 67 27.07 15.03 -4.21
N LEU A 68 26.67 13.78 -3.91
CA LEU A 68 27.56 12.63 -3.87
C LEU A 68 27.43 11.68 -5.08
N GLY A 69 26.42 11.88 -5.93
CA GLY A 69 26.12 10.97 -7.04
C GLY A 69 25.42 9.69 -6.58
N PRO A 70 25.59 8.54 -7.26
CA PRO A 70 24.99 7.28 -6.85
C PRO A 70 25.52 6.82 -5.48
N VAL A 71 24.63 6.75 -4.49
CA VAL A 71 24.90 6.22 -3.15
C VAL A 71 24.19 4.87 -2.99
N LEU A 72 24.91 3.88 -2.46
CA LEU A 72 24.40 2.56 -2.13
C LEU A 72 23.87 2.56 -0.69
N GLN A 73 22.58 2.30 -0.52
CA GLN A 73 21.95 2.14 0.77
C GLN A 73 21.50 0.69 0.93
N PRO A 74 21.66 0.05 2.10
CA PRO A 74 21.05 -1.26 2.33
C PRO A 74 19.54 -1.21 2.02
N LEU A 75 19.02 -2.24 1.38
CA LEU A 75 17.58 -2.46 1.29
C LEU A 75 17.04 -2.61 2.71
N PRO A 76 15.84 -2.09 3.02
CA PRO A 76 15.19 -2.37 4.29
C PRO A 76 15.12 -3.88 4.52
N PRO A 77 15.31 -4.37 5.75
CA PRO A 77 15.28 -5.80 6.01
C PRO A 77 13.89 -6.35 5.66
N THR A 78 13.88 -7.40 4.85
CA THR A 78 12.66 -8.04 4.33
C THR A 78 12.41 -9.37 5.02
N GLY A 79 11.16 -9.81 5.04
CA GLY A 79 10.74 -11.01 5.75
C GLY A 79 10.55 -10.77 7.26
N TRP A 80 10.71 -11.84 8.05
CA TRP A 80 10.46 -11.82 9.48
C TRP A 80 11.47 -10.95 10.24
N GLN A 81 10.95 -9.99 11.01
CA GLN A 81 11.67 -9.08 11.88
C GLN A 81 11.23 -9.29 13.32
N THR A 82 12.21 -9.30 14.22
CA THR A 82 11.97 -9.30 15.66
C THR A 82 11.57 -7.90 16.12
N MET A 83 10.79 -7.81 17.19
CA MET A 83 10.41 -6.53 17.78
C MET A 83 11.14 -6.34 19.12
N GLY A 84 12.39 -5.86 19.03
CA GLY A 84 13.29 -5.78 20.17
C GLY A 84 13.59 -7.18 20.74
N THR A 85 13.55 -7.32 22.06
CA THR A 85 13.68 -8.64 22.72
C THR A 85 12.35 -9.40 22.81
N GLY A 86 11.25 -8.84 22.27
CA GLY A 86 9.89 -9.41 22.36
C GLY A 86 9.30 -9.40 23.76
N LEU A 87 8.42 -10.37 24.03
CA LEU A 87 7.68 -10.53 25.29
C LEU A 87 8.06 -11.85 25.97
N ASN A 88 7.59 -12.04 27.21
CA ASN A 88 7.87 -13.28 27.97
C ASN A 88 6.73 -14.31 27.97
N ASN A 89 5.59 -14.01 27.34
CA ASN A 89 4.48 -14.94 27.18
C ASN A 89 3.59 -14.51 26.00
N ALA A 90 2.54 -15.29 25.73
CA ALA A 90 1.69 -15.16 24.56
C ALA A 90 1.04 -13.78 24.40
N VAL A 91 0.93 -13.36 23.15
CA VAL A 91 0.16 -12.18 22.71
C VAL A 91 -1.16 -12.67 22.14
N ASN A 92 -2.28 -12.24 22.72
CA ASN A 92 -3.63 -12.63 22.31
C ASN A 92 -4.36 -11.56 21.49
N ALA A 93 -3.91 -10.31 21.54
CA ALA A 93 -4.48 -9.20 20.79
C ALA A 93 -3.42 -8.22 20.32
N ILE A 94 -3.58 -7.70 19.10
CA ILE A 94 -2.75 -6.64 18.53
C ILE A 94 -3.68 -5.59 17.93
N ALA A 95 -3.38 -4.32 18.19
CA ALA A 95 -4.05 -3.18 17.56
C ALA A 95 -3.03 -2.11 17.17
N ILE A 96 -3.24 -1.42 16.04
CA ILE A 96 -2.27 -0.46 15.49
C ILE A 96 -2.91 0.91 15.31
N SER A 97 -2.19 1.96 15.71
CA SER A 97 -2.56 3.36 15.46
C SER A 97 -1.33 4.17 15.09
N GLY A 98 -1.27 4.68 13.86
CA GLY A 98 -0.10 5.41 13.35
C GLY A 98 1.17 4.54 13.38
N SER A 99 2.20 5.00 14.08
CA SER A 99 3.44 4.22 14.30
C SER A 99 3.36 3.21 15.43
N ASN A 100 2.32 3.30 16.28
CA ASN A 100 2.25 2.57 17.52
C ASN A 100 1.55 1.21 17.34
N VAL A 101 2.17 0.17 17.88
CA VAL A 101 1.59 -1.18 17.95
C VAL A 101 1.30 -1.48 19.42
N TYR A 102 0.04 -1.73 19.74
CA TYR A 102 -0.42 -2.10 21.07
C TYR A 102 -0.63 -3.60 21.11
N VAL A 103 -0.13 -4.26 22.15
CA VAL A 103 -0.21 -5.71 22.32
C VAL A 103 -0.78 -6.05 23.69
N GLY A 104 -1.72 -6.98 23.71
CA GLY A 104 -2.36 -7.50 24.91
C GLY A 104 -2.25 -9.02 24.93
N GLY A 105 -2.09 -9.60 26.11
CA GLY A 105 -1.93 -11.05 26.22
C GLY A 105 -1.72 -11.54 27.63
N GLU A 106 -0.93 -12.60 27.78
CA GLU A 106 -0.64 -13.31 29.04
C GLU A 106 0.76 -12.96 29.59
N PHE A 107 1.44 -11.99 28.98
CA PHE A 107 2.80 -11.59 29.34
C PHE A 107 2.83 -10.66 30.55
N THR A 108 3.97 -10.69 31.24
CA THR A 108 4.29 -9.78 32.37
C THR A 108 5.52 -8.94 32.10
N GLN A 109 6.20 -9.16 30.97
CA GLN A 109 7.35 -8.36 30.53
C GLN A 109 7.30 -8.09 29.03
N ALA A 110 7.73 -6.89 28.64
CA ALA A 110 7.95 -6.48 27.24
C ALA A 110 9.26 -5.70 27.16
N GLY A 111 10.16 -6.08 26.24
CA GLY A 111 11.46 -5.41 26.13
C GLY A 111 12.35 -5.53 27.38
N GLY A 112 12.14 -6.55 28.20
CA GLY A 112 12.83 -6.74 29.49
C GLY A 112 12.31 -5.86 30.64
N GLN A 113 11.26 -5.05 30.42
CA GLN A 113 10.61 -4.25 31.45
C GLN A 113 9.32 -4.92 31.92
N ASN A 114 8.93 -4.72 33.18
CA ASN A 114 7.64 -5.19 33.70
C ASN A 114 6.49 -4.52 32.95
N ALA A 115 5.68 -5.30 32.25
CA ALA A 115 4.53 -4.85 31.49
C ALA A 115 3.38 -5.84 31.72
N ASN A 116 2.44 -5.49 32.60
CA ASN A 116 1.39 -6.41 33.04
C ASN A 116 0.28 -6.51 31.99
N PHE A 117 0.37 -7.49 31.10
CA PHE A 117 -0.63 -7.91 30.12
C PHE A 117 -0.98 -6.89 29.02
N ILE A 118 -0.31 -5.73 28.99
CA ILE A 118 -0.47 -4.68 27.98
C ILE A 118 0.84 -3.90 27.78
N ALA A 119 1.21 -3.69 26.53
CA ALA A 119 2.41 -2.94 26.16
C ALA A 119 2.22 -2.21 24.82
N LYS A 120 3.07 -1.22 24.57
CA LYS A 120 3.13 -0.44 23.34
C LYS A 120 4.53 -0.48 22.75
N TRP A 121 4.61 -0.74 21.46
CA TRP A 121 5.81 -0.58 20.64
C TRP A 121 5.69 0.68 19.78
N ASP A 122 6.68 1.56 19.83
CA ASP A 122 6.70 2.83 19.10
C ASP A 122 7.39 2.76 17.72
N GLY A 123 7.91 1.58 17.36
CA GLY A 123 8.77 1.37 16.19
C GLY A 123 10.19 0.95 16.56
N SER A 124 10.63 1.23 17.79
CA SER A 124 11.99 0.92 18.25
C SER A 124 12.05 0.42 19.71
N ASN A 125 11.10 0.83 20.56
CA ASN A 125 11.11 0.52 21.98
C ASN A 125 9.74 0.03 22.47
N TRP A 126 9.79 -0.88 23.45
CA TRP A 126 8.63 -1.27 24.25
C TRP A 126 8.43 -0.29 25.40
N SER A 127 7.18 0.03 25.69
CA SER A 127 6.74 0.87 26.81
C SER A 127 5.47 0.30 27.43
N THR A 128 5.25 0.59 28.72
CA THR A 128 4.05 0.18 29.44
C THR A 128 2.92 1.19 29.26
N LEU A 129 1.67 0.75 29.47
CA LEU A 129 0.51 1.64 29.59
C LEU A 129 0.08 1.69 31.06
N GLY A 130 0.62 2.67 31.80
CA GLY A 130 0.42 2.78 33.24
C GLY A 130 0.88 1.52 33.98
N ALA A 131 0.12 1.10 35.01
CA ALA A 131 0.39 -0.12 35.76
C ALA A 131 -0.05 -1.42 35.04
N GLY A 132 -0.72 -1.31 33.90
CA GLY A 132 -1.30 -2.44 33.17
C GLY A 132 -2.53 -3.05 33.84
N PHE A 133 -2.72 -4.35 33.64
CA PHE A 133 -3.86 -5.13 34.15
C PHE A 133 -3.44 -6.14 35.23
N ASN A 134 -4.40 -6.75 35.92
CA ASN A 134 -4.14 -7.86 36.86
C ASN A 134 -4.34 -9.26 36.27
N ASP A 135 -4.82 -9.36 35.03
CA ASP A 135 -5.02 -10.63 34.32
C ASP A 135 -4.97 -10.38 32.80
N ALA A 136 -5.07 -11.45 32.01
CA ALA A 136 -4.85 -11.46 30.58
C ALA A 136 -5.79 -10.52 29.80
N CYS A 137 -5.22 -9.88 28.78
CA CYS A 137 -5.93 -9.07 27.80
C CYS A 137 -6.15 -9.88 26.51
N TYR A 138 -7.41 -10.10 26.13
CA TYR A 138 -7.80 -10.92 24.97
C TYR A 138 -8.32 -10.11 23.79
N ALA A 139 -8.72 -8.86 24.01
CA ALA A 139 -9.24 -7.99 22.97
C ALA A 139 -8.62 -6.60 23.05
N LEU A 140 -8.17 -6.09 21.90
CA LEU A 140 -7.72 -4.72 21.77
C LEU A 140 -8.38 -4.07 20.56
N ALA A 141 -8.76 -2.81 20.73
CA ALA A 141 -9.13 -1.93 19.63
C ALA A 141 -8.55 -0.54 19.89
N VAL A 142 -8.16 0.17 18.85
CA VAL A 142 -7.55 1.49 18.99
C VAL A 142 -8.15 2.47 17.99
N ARG A 143 -8.47 3.67 18.47
CA ARG A 143 -8.94 4.79 17.64
C ARG A 143 -8.15 6.03 18.04
N ASN A 144 -7.32 6.55 17.14
CA ASN A 144 -6.37 7.62 17.44
C ASN A 144 -5.47 7.19 18.62
N ASP A 145 -5.42 7.96 19.71
CA ASP A 145 -4.65 7.62 20.91
C ASP A 145 -5.47 6.87 21.98
N THR A 146 -6.77 6.63 21.72
CA THR A 146 -7.64 5.90 22.66
C THR A 146 -7.54 4.40 22.43
N VAL A 147 -7.11 3.66 23.45
CA VAL A 147 -7.03 2.20 23.43
C VAL A 147 -8.18 1.63 24.25
N TYR A 148 -8.90 0.67 23.68
CA TYR A 148 -9.94 -0.11 24.34
C TYR A 148 -9.40 -1.52 24.55
N ALA A 149 -9.54 -2.03 25.78
CA ALA A 149 -9.05 -3.33 26.16
C ALA A 149 -10.18 -4.16 26.79
N GLY A 150 -10.23 -5.43 26.43
CA GLY A 150 -11.15 -6.43 27.00
C GLY A 150 -10.40 -7.70 27.34
N GLY A 151 -10.83 -8.40 28.39
CA GLY A 151 -10.15 -9.63 28.80
C GLY A 151 -10.70 -10.20 30.10
N PHE A 152 -9.81 -10.83 30.87
CA PHE A 152 -10.15 -11.51 32.13
C PHE A 152 -9.86 -10.63 33.35
N PHE A 153 -9.25 -9.48 33.14
CA PHE A 153 -8.87 -8.55 34.21
C PHE A 153 -10.08 -7.95 34.91
N THR A 154 -9.88 -7.62 36.19
CA THR A 154 -10.84 -6.91 37.05
C THR A 154 -10.31 -5.56 37.53
N THR A 155 -9.05 -5.24 37.18
CA THR A 155 -8.43 -3.95 37.44
C THR A 155 -7.61 -3.49 36.24
N ALA A 156 -7.60 -2.18 36.01
CA ALA A 156 -6.80 -1.51 34.99
C ALA A 156 -6.16 -0.25 35.57
N GLY A 157 -4.84 -0.13 35.44
CA GLY A 157 -4.08 0.98 36.05
C GLY A 157 -4.19 1.03 37.58
N GLY A 158 -4.48 -0.10 38.22
CA GLY A 158 -4.71 -0.20 39.68
C GLY A 158 -6.11 0.20 40.14
N LEU A 159 -7.01 0.56 39.23
CA LEU A 159 -8.41 0.90 39.52
C LEU A 159 -9.34 -0.25 39.13
N PRO A 160 -10.49 -0.43 39.81
CA PRO A 160 -11.50 -1.42 39.40
C PRO A 160 -11.97 -1.18 37.96
N ALA A 161 -11.95 -2.24 37.15
CA ALA A 161 -12.46 -2.24 35.78
C ALA A 161 -12.86 -3.67 35.40
N SER A 162 -14.17 -3.96 35.41
CA SER A 162 -14.68 -5.31 35.21
C SER A 162 -14.63 -5.73 33.74
N PHE A 163 -13.56 -6.43 33.35
CA PHE A 163 -13.33 -7.08 32.06
C PHE A 163 -13.25 -6.18 30.83
N VAL A 164 -13.37 -4.86 31.00
CA VAL A 164 -13.25 -3.87 29.93
C VAL A 164 -12.78 -2.51 30.46
N ALA A 165 -11.83 -1.90 29.76
CA ALA A 165 -11.25 -0.61 30.13
C ALA A 165 -10.85 0.21 28.90
N MET A 166 -10.67 1.51 29.11
CA MET A 166 -10.22 2.45 28.08
C MET A 166 -9.05 3.29 28.58
N TRP A 167 -8.01 3.41 27.75
CA TRP A 167 -6.86 4.29 27.92
C TRP A 167 -7.06 5.57 27.13
N ASP A 168 -6.91 6.72 27.76
CA ASP A 168 -7.12 8.05 27.13
C ASP A 168 -5.83 8.69 26.57
N GLY A 169 -4.70 8.00 26.67
CA GLY A 169 -3.37 8.53 26.38
C GLY A 169 -2.49 8.65 27.63
N ASN A 170 -3.11 8.78 28.81
CA ASN A 170 -2.43 9.02 30.09
C ASN A 170 -2.82 8.03 31.19
N ALA A 171 -4.09 7.60 31.25
CA ALA A 171 -4.60 6.75 32.31
C ALA A 171 -5.65 5.74 31.82
N TRP A 172 -5.75 4.62 32.53
CA TRP A 172 -6.84 3.66 32.35
C TRP A 172 -8.08 4.11 33.12
N SER A 173 -9.24 3.89 32.52
CA SER A 173 -10.55 4.08 33.12
C SER A 173 -11.47 2.90 32.81
N ALA A 174 -12.35 2.56 33.75
CA ALA A 174 -13.41 1.60 33.50
C ALA A 174 -14.41 2.14 32.46
N MET A 175 -14.97 1.26 31.64
CA MET A 175 -16.05 1.64 30.71
C MET A 175 -17.41 1.35 31.36
N GLY A 176 -17.94 2.34 32.08
CA GLY A 176 -19.13 2.15 32.93
C GLY A 176 -18.86 1.11 34.03
N ASP A 177 -19.86 0.32 34.40
CA ASP A 177 -19.71 -0.76 35.39
C ASP A 177 -19.05 -2.04 34.81
N GLY A 178 -18.71 -2.02 33.51
CA GLY A 178 -18.09 -3.15 32.81
C GLY A 178 -19.04 -4.33 32.58
N PHE A 179 -18.50 -5.54 32.65
CA PHE A 179 -19.24 -6.79 32.42
C PHE A 179 -19.24 -7.69 33.66
N ASN A 180 -20.11 -8.72 33.67
CA ASN A 180 -20.08 -9.79 34.66
C ASN A 180 -19.35 -11.06 34.20
N GLY A 181 -18.67 -11.00 33.04
CA GLY A 181 -17.94 -12.10 32.45
C GLY A 181 -16.93 -11.60 31.42
N TYR A 182 -16.15 -12.52 30.86
CA TYR A 182 -14.99 -12.17 30.05
C TYR A 182 -15.36 -11.54 28.70
N CYS A 183 -14.52 -10.60 28.26
CA CYS A 183 -14.60 -9.96 26.96
C CYS A 183 -13.55 -10.56 26.02
N PHE A 184 -13.98 -11.18 24.92
CA PHE A 184 -13.12 -11.84 23.93
C PHE A 184 -12.92 -11.02 22.67
N SER A 185 -13.83 -10.09 22.34
CA SER A 185 -13.72 -9.29 21.12
C SER A 185 -14.17 -7.86 21.35
N LEU A 186 -13.45 -6.92 20.75
CA LEU A 186 -13.80 -5.50 20.68
C LEU A 186 -13.72 -5.05 19.22
N ALA A 187 -14.77 -4.40 18.74
CA ALA A 187 -14.81 -3.84 17.40
C ALA A 187 -15.29 -2.38 17.41
N LEU A 188 -14.68 -1.54 16.59
CA LEU A 188 -14.98 -0.11 16.54
C LEU A 188 -16.10 0.17 15.54
N GLY A 189 -17.15 0.85 16.00
CA GLY A 189 -18.18 1.41 15.13
C GLY A 189 -17.89 2.85 14.71
N SER A 190 -18.91 3.54 14.19
CA SER A 190 -18.83 4.97 13.90
C SER A 190 -18.82 5.84 15.17
N GLY A 191 -18.16 7.00 15.10
CA GLY A 191 -18.08 7.95 16.22
C GLY A 191 -17.42 7.33 17.46
N LYS A 192 -18.08 7.41 18.62
CA LYS A 192 -17.60 6.82 19.89
C LYS A 192 -18.04 5.36 20.10
N ARG A 193 -18.65 4.72 19.09
CA ARG A 193 -19.23 3.40 19.25
C ARG A 193 -18.16 2.32 19.36
N VAL A 194 -18.35 1.40 20.31
CA VAL A 194 -17.55 0.19 20.48
C VAL A 194 -18.52 -0.97 20.69
N TYR A 195 -18.28 -2.10 20.03
CA TYR A 195 -19.01 -3.34 20.24
C TYR A 195 -18.11 -4.31 21.01
N ALA A 196 -18.70 -5.01 21.97
CA ALA A 196 -18.02 -5.99 22.79
C ALA A 196 -18.73 -7.34 22.67
N GLY A 197 -17.96 -8.41 22.51
CA GLY A 197 -18.41 -9.79 22.47
C GLY A 197 -17.66 -10.62 23.50
N GLY A 198 -18.36 -11.54 24.16
CA GLY A 198 -17.74 -12.35 25.20
C GLY A 198 -18.64 -13.43 25.76
N ILE A 199 -18.37 -13.84 27.01
CA ILE A 199 -19.18 -14.79 27.78
C ILE A 199 -19.99 -14.12 28.91
N PHE A 200 -20.18 -12.80 28.82
CA PHE A 200 -20.97 -12.05 29.79
C PHE A 200 -22.48 -12.15 29.51
N THR A 201 -23.28 -12.00 30.56
CA THR A 201 -24.75 -11.91 30.49
C THR A 201 -25.29 -10.56 30.97
N GLN A 202 -24.39 -9.68 31.42
CA GLN A 202 -24.69 -8.32 31.87
C GLN A 202 -23.62 -7.35 31.36
N ALA A 203 -24.06 -6.18 30.88
CA ALA A 203 -23.20 -5.08 30.46
C ALA A 203 -23.69 -3.77 31.09
N GLY A 204 -22.87 -3.20 31.96
CA GLY A 204 -23.30 -2.16 32.88
C GLY A 204 -24.46 -2.65 33.76
N ASN A 205 -25.54 -1.88 33.80
CA ASN A 205 -26.76 -2.23 34.54
C ASN A 205 -27.83 -2.94 33.67
N ALA A 206 -27.49 -3.34 32.43
CA ALA A 206 -28.44 -3.96 31.51
C ALA A 206 -28.12 -5.44 31.27
N PRO A 207 -29.14 -6.32 31.18
CA PRO A 207 -28.94 -7.69 30.70
C PRO A 207 -28.48 -7.65 29.23
N ALA A 208 -27.39 -8.33 28.93
CA ALA A 208 -26.79 -8.37 27.60
C ALA A 208 -26.22 -9.76 27.34
N ASN A 209 -26.90 -10.53 26.50
CA ASN A 209 -26.51 -11.90 26.20
C ASN A 209 -25.35 -11.91 25.20
N TYR A 210 -24.13 -11.97 25.74
CA TYR A 210 -22.86 -12.22 25.04
C TYR A 210 -22.38 -11.13 24.06
N ILE A 211 -23.18 -10.09 23.85
CA ILE A 211 -22.84 -8.96 22.99
C ILE A 211 -23.50 -7.65 23.44
N ALA A 212 -22.73 -6.56 23.42
CA ALA A 212 -23.19 -5.23 23.81
C ALA A 212 -22.52 -4.11 22.98
N SER A 213 -23.12 -2.93 22.95
CA SER A 213 -22.54 -1.73 22.35
C SER A 213 -22.41 -0.58 23.36
N TRP A 214 -21.25 0.06 23.33
CA TRP A 214 -20.93 1.28 24.06
C TRP A 214 -21.20 2.49 23.18
N ASN A 215 -21.91 3.48 23.71
CA ASN A 215 -22.20 4.73 22.99
C ASN A 215 -21.29 5.91 23.35
N GLY A 216 -20.25 5.68 24.17
CA GLY A 216 -19.43 6.73 24.77
C GLY A 216 -19.69 6.96 26.26
N HIS A 217 -20.83 6.49 26.78
CA HIS A 217 -21.24 6.68 28.18
C HIS A 217 -21.87 5.44 28.81
N ASN A 218 -22.63 4.65 28.05
CA ASN A 218 -23.35 3.49 28.57
C ASN A 218 -23.24 2.29 27.62
N TRP A 219 -23.22 1.10 28.21
CA TRP A 219 -23.42 -0.16 27.51
C TRP A 219 -24.91 -0.41 27.25
N THR A 220 -25.22 -0.94 26.08
CA THR A 220 -26.58 -1.31 25.66
C THR A 220 -26.55 -2.66 24.94
N PRO A 221 -27.51 -3.56 25.20
CA PRO A 221 -27.58 -4.85 24.51
C PRO A 221 -27.97 -4.67 23.03
N LEU A 222 -27.55 -5.61 22.17
CA LEU A 222 -28.01 -5.70 20.78
C LEU A 222 -29.23 -6.62 20.71
N GLY A 223 -30.41 -6.04 20.93
CA GLY A 223 -31.67 -6.79 20.96
C GLY A 223 -31.65 -7.91 22.00
N PRO A 224 -32.23 -9.09 21.72
CA PRO A 224 -32.14 -10.25 22.61
C PRO A 224 -30.72 -10.83 22.78
N GLY A 225 -29.76 -10.41 21.94
CA GLY A 225 -28.39 -10.92 21.93
C GLY A 225 -28.23 -12.28 21.26
N LEU A 226 -27.21 -13.01 21.68
CA LEU A 226 -26.80 -14.31 21.14
C LEU A 226 -27.18 -15.44 22.12
N GLY A 227 -27.22 -16.67 21.64
CA GLY A 227 -27.51 -17.84 22.48
C GLY A 227 -26.34 -18.36 23.31
N ASP A 228 -25.11 -17.98 22.99
CA ASP A 228 -23.88 -18.39 23.66
C ASP A 228 -22.73 -17.41 23.32
N ALA A 229 -21.51 -17.75 23.74
CA ALA A 229 -20.29 -16.96 23.62
C ALA A 229 -20.08 -16.34 22.23
N CYS A 230 -19.72 -15.05 22.24
CA CYS A 230 -19.24 -14.32 21.06
C CYS A 230 -17.72 -14.21 21.12
N PHE A 231 -17.01 -14.84 20.17
CA PHE A 231 -15.55 -14.86 20.13
C PHE A 231 -14.98 -13.80 19.19
N SER A 232 -15.71 -13.40 18.15
CA SER A 232 -15.23 -12.42 17.18
C SER A 232 -16.35 -11.51 16.71
N ILE A 233 -16.03 -10.23 16.51
CA ILE A 233 -16.92 -9.23 15.96
C ILE A 233 -16.22 -8.52 14.79
N ALA A 234 -16.92 -8.41 13.66
CA ALA A 234 -16.56 -7.51 12.56
C ALA A 234 -17.67 -6.49 12.34
N VAL A 235 -17.31 -5.27 11.91
CA VAL A 235 -18.26 -4.16 11.75
C VAL A 235 -18.13 -3.58 10.35
N ASN A 236 -19.27 -3.34 9.70
CA ASN A 236 -19.37 -2.62 8.43
C ASN A 236 -20.41 -1.50 8.55
N GLY A 237 -19.96 -0.27 8.77
CA GLY A 237 -20.86 0.86 9.02
C GLY A 237 -21.73 0.64 10.27
N THR A 238 -23.02 0.40 10.07
CA THR A 238 -23.98 0.08 11.15
C THR A 238 -24.25 -1.41 11.31
N GLU A 239 -23.75 -2.24 10.40
CA GLU A 239 -23.90 -3.69 10.43
C GLU A 239 -22.83 -4.31 11.34
N VAL A 240 -23.24 -5.28 12.15
CA VAL A 240 -22.37 -6.01 13.06
C VAL A 240 -22.46 -7.48 12.72
N TYR A 241 -21.32 -8.12 12.48
CA TYR A 241 -21.21 -9.55 12.31
C TYR A 241 -20.61 -10.15 13.56
N ALA A 242 -21.31 -11.11 14.16
CA ALA A 242 -20.87 -11.83 15.34
C ALA A 242 -20.58 -13.28 14.97
N GLY A 243 -19.44 -13.78 15.43
CA GLY A 243 -19.02 -15.17 15.29
C GLY A 243 -18.67 -15.75 16.66
N GLY A 244 -19.03 -17.01 16.91
CA GLY A 244 -18.77 -17.62 18.22
C GLY A 244 -19.23 -19.06 18.33
N PHE A 245 -19.59 -19.47 19.55
CA PHE A 245 -20.07 -20.82 19.87
C PHE A 245 -21.60 -20.95 19.86
N PHE A 246 -22.32 -19.87 19.54
CA PHE A 246 -23.78 -19.84 19.60
C PHE A 246 -24.45 -20.56 18.42
N THR A 247 -25.65 -21.10 18.67
CA THR A 247 -26.51 -21.69 17.63
C THR A 247 -27.80 -20.90 17.41
N THR A 248 -27.99 -19.80 18.14
CA THR A 248 -29.11 -18.88 18.00
C THR A 248 -28.67 -17.43 18.12
N ALA A 249 -29.36 -16.53 17.41
CA ALA A 249 -29.21 -15.08 17.52
C ALA A 249 -30.59 -14.44 17.41
N GLY A 250 -30.94 -13.52 18.32
CA GLY A 250 -32.28 -12.92 18.35
C GLY A 250 -33.42 -13.92 18.52
N ASN A 251 -33.18 -15.04 19.22
CA ASN A 251 -34.10 -16.18 19.38
C ASN A 251 -34.40 -16.99 18.10
N ALA A 252 -33.66 -16.76 17.01
CA ALA A 252 -33.75 -17.54 15.77
C ALA A 252 -32.49 -18.40 15.58
N PRO A 253 -32.58 -19.54 14.87
CA PRO A 253 -31.41 -20.36 14.53
C PRO A 253 -30.35 -19.56 13.76
N ALA A 254 -29.09 -19.67 14.17
CA ALA A 254 -27.94 -19.07 13.51
C ALA A 254 -26.72 -19.96 13.73
N GLY A 255 -26.19 -20.60 12.68
CA GLY A 255 -25.07 -21.53 12.80
C GLY A 255 -23.75 -20.82 13.06
N TYR A 256 -23.42 -20.54 14.33
CA TYR A 256 -22.13 -20.00 14.80
C TYR A 256 -21.74 -18.62 14.25
N ILE A 257 -22.59 -18.00 13.44
CA ILE A 257 -22.41 -16.68 12.87
C ILE A 257 -23.76 -16.01 12.61
N ALA A 258 -23.85 -14.71 12.90
CA ALA A 258 -25.05 -13.91 12.69
C ALA A 258 -24.73 -12.45 12.35
N LYS A 259 -25.67 -11.77 11.71
CA LYS A 259 -25.61 -10.35 11.37
C LYS A 259 -26.66 -9.59 12.17
N TRP A 260 -26.29 -8.46 12.75
CA TRP A 260 -27.17 -7.47 13.32
C TRP A 260 -27.20 -6.21 12.44
N ASP A 261 -28.41 -5.72 12.18
CA ASP A 261 -28.63 -4.41 11.55
C ASP A 261 -29.86 -3.70 12.16
N ALA A 262 -30.38 -2.69 11.46
CA ALA A 262 -31.53 -1.91 11.92
C ALA A 262 -32.81 -2.75 12.16
N ASN A 263 -32.91 -3.93 11.53
CA ASN A 263 -34.06 -4.84 11.67
C ASN A 263 -33.81 -5.92 12.74
N GLY A 264 -32.62 -5.96 13.35
CA GLY A 264 -32.24 -6.92 14.37
C GLY A 264 -31.34 -8.04 13.85
N TRP A 265 -31.32 -9.17 14.56
CA TRP A 265 -30.49 -10.33 14.24
C TRP A 265 -31.05 -11.14 13.07
N SER A 266 -30.17 -11.57 12.17
CA SER A 266 -30.44 -12.50 11.08
C SER A 266 -29.28 -13.48 10.89
N ALA A 267 -29.60 -14.69 10.45
CA ALA A 267 -28.60 -15.69 10.08
C ALA A 267 -27.99 -15.38 8.70
N LEU A 268 -26.75 -15.82 8.48
CA LEU A 268 -26.09 -15.76 7.16
C LEU A 268 -26.25 -17.10 6.46
N GLY A 269 -27.32 -17.27 5.69
CA GLY A 269 -27.68 -18.57 5.10
C GLY A 269 -27.90 -19.63 6.18
N SER A 270 -27.38 -20.84 5.98
CA SER A 270 -27.36 -21.89 7.01
C SER A 270 -26.24 -21.75 8.05
N GLY A 271 -25.36 -20.76 7.89
CA GLY A 271 -24.21 -20.53 8.77
C GLY A 271 -23.07 -21.54 8.57
N LEU A 272 -22.35 -21.78 9.66
CA LEU A 272 -21.18 -22.65 9.74
C LEU A 272 -21.53 -23.95 10.49
N SER A 273 -20.69 -24.98 10.35
CA SER A 273 -20.87 -26.26 11.05
C SER A 273 -20.14 -26.36 12.40
N GLY A 274 -19.53 -25.28 12.86
CA GLY A 274 -18.71 -25.23 14.07
C GLY A 274 -18.33 -23.79 14.40
N GLU A 275 -17.63 -23.62 15.52
CA GLU A 275 -17.33 -22.30 16.10
C GLU A 275 -16.57 -21.37 15.14
N CYS A 276 -16.99 -20.11 15.12
CA CYS A 276 -16.30 -19.02 14.44
C CYS A 276 -15.41 -18.29 15.45
N LEU A 277 -14.10 -18.30 15.21
CA LEU A 277 -13.09 -17.75 16.12
C LEU A 277 -12.53 -16.42 15.61
N ALA A 278 -12.57 -16.19 14.30
CA ALA A 278 -12.06 -14.98 13.68
C ALA A 278 -12.99 -14.49 12.56
N LEU A 279 -13.24 -13.18 12.54
CA LEU A 279 -13.95 -12.49 11.47
C LEU A 279 -13.08 -11.36 10.92
N ALA A 280 -13.09 -11.21 9.60
CA ALA A 280 -12.55 -10.04 8.91
C ALA A 280 -13.56 -9.57 7.86
N TYR A 281 -13.82 -8.26 7.81
CA TYR A 281 -14.67 -7.67 6.78
C TYR A 281 -13.82 -6.79 5.87
N ALA A 282 -13.85 -7.05 4.57
CA ALA A 282 -13.14 -6.25 3.58
C ALA A 282 -13.79 -6.33 2.21
N GLN A 283 -13.80 -5.21 1.49
CA GLN A 283 -14.27 -5.12 0.10
C GLN A 283 -15.66 -5.73 -0.14
N GLY A 284 -16.61 -5.52 0.78
CA GLY A 284 -17.96 -6.04 0.66
C GLY A 284 -18.13 -7.52 1.07
N LYS A 285 -17.03 -8.20 1.43
CA LYS A 285 -17.01 -9.62 1.80
C LYS A 285 -16.75 -9.78 3.29
N LEU A 286 -17.41 -10.77 3.88
CA LEU A 286 -17.13 -11.22 5.24
C LEU A 286 -16.37 -12.54 5.18
N TYR A 287 -15.19 -12.58 5.79
CA TYR A 287 -14.37 -13.77 5.93
C TYR A 287 -14.54 -14.33 7.33
N ALA A 288 -14.76 -15.63 7.43
CA ALA A 288 -14.89 -16.37 8.67
C ALA A 288 -13.79 -17.42 8.78
N GLY A 289 -13.11 -17.43 9.92
CA GLY A 289 -12.11 -18.41 10.32
C GLY A 289 -12.53 -19.07 11.63
N GLY A 290 -12.25 -20.35 11.80
CA GLY A 290 -12.60 -21.04 13.04
C GLY A 290 -12.34 -22.53 13.00
N ASN A 291 -13.15 -23.29 13.74
CA ASN A 291 -13.08 -24.74 13.82
C ASN A 291 -14.35 -25.38 13.24
N PHE A 292 -14.61 -25.10 11.97
CA PHE A 292 -15.72 -25.65 11.19
C PHE A 292 -15.21 -26.35 9.93
N LEU A 293 -15.97 -27.30 9.38
CA LEU A 293 -15.63 -27.99 8.14
C LEU A 293 -16.54 -27.59 6.97
N VAL A 294 -17.76 -27.14 7.29
CA VAL A 294 -18.80 -26.79 6.31
C VAL A 294 -19.29 -25.36 6.56
N ALA A 295 -19.53 -24.61 5.49
CA ALA A 295 -20.17 -23.30 5.49
C ALA A 295 -21.22 -23.23 4.38
N GLY A 296 -22.44 -22.80 4.69
CA GLY A 296 -23.54 -22.75 3.71
C GLY A 296 -23.93 -24.10 3.10
N GLY A 297 -23.58 -25.22 3.76
CA GLY A 297 -23.76 -26.58 3.24
C GLY A 297 -22.64 -27.10 2.32
N GLY A 298 -21.67 -26.25 1.94
CA GLY A 298 -20.49 -26.63 1.17
C GLY A 298 -19.24 -26.83 2.04
N ALA A 299 -18.27 -27.60 1.55
CA ALA A 299 -16.98 -27.76 2.22
C ALA A 299 -16.23 -26.42 2.27
N ALA A 300 -15.70 -26.09 3.45
CA ALA A 300 -14.95 -24.85 3.68
C ALA A 300 -13.59 -25.08 4.36
N ASN A 301 -13.45 -26.12 5.17
CA ASN A 301 -12.20 -26.45 5.87
C ASN A 301 -11.63 -25.25 6.64
N ARG A 302 -12.39 -24.78 7.64
CA ARG A 302 -11.99 -23.81 8.67
C ARG A 302 -11.83 -22.37 8.22
N VAL A 303 -12.05 -22.09 6.94
CA VAL A 303 -12.06 -20.73 6.40
C VAL A 303 -13.08 -20.60 5.26
N ALA A 304 -13.94 -19.59 5.33
CA ALA A 304 -14.99 -19.34 4.35
C ALA A 304 -15.17 -17.85 4.10
N VAL A 305 -15.76 -17.52 2.97
CA VAL A 305 -16.16 -16.16 2.61
C VAL A 305 -17.66 -16.10 2.32
N TRP A 306 -18.29 -15.05 2.81
CA TRP A 306 -19.66 -14.66 2.52
C TRP A 306 -19.64 -13.46 1.58
N ASP A 307 -20.27 -13.60 0.43
CA ASP A 307 -20.34 -12.57 -0.63
C ASP A 307 -21.57 -11.64 -0.51
N GLY A 308 -22.37 -11.80 0.55
CA GLY A 308 -23.64 -11.12 0.72
C GLY A 308 -24.85 -12.03 0.47
N ILE A 309 -24.66 -13.15 -0.21
CA ILE A 309 -25.73 -14.06 -0.65
C ILE A 309 -25.46 -15.50 -0.20
N SER A 310 -24.23 -15.97 -0.32
CA SER A 310 -23.85 -17.36 -0.08
C SER A 310 -22.46 -17.51 0.52
N TRP A 311 -22.24 -18.65 1.18
CA TRP A 311 -20.92 -19.04 1.68
C TRP A 311 -20.15 -19.83 0.63
N SER A 312 -18.86 -19.58 0.54
CA SER A 312 -17.90 -20.37 -0.24
C SER A 312 -16.65 -20.65 0.57
N GLY A 313 -16.12 -21.87 0.49
CA GLY A 313 -14.79 -22.20 1.04
C GLY A 313 -13.66 -21.52 0.27
N LEU A 314 -12.55 -21.22 0.93
CA LEU A 314 -11.35 -20.67 0.25
C LEU A 314 -10.37 -21.78 -0.14
N SER A 315 -10.47 -22.23 -1.40
CA SER A 315 -9.64 -23.30 -1.98
C SER A 315 -9.68 -24.57 -1.12
N THR A 316 -8.53 -25.19 -0.85
CA THR A 316 -8.41 -26.40 0.00
C THR A 316 -8.65 -26.12 1.49
N GLY A 317 -8.68 -24.85 1.90
CA GLY A 317 -8.77 -24.41 3.29
C GLY A 317 -7.56 -24.80 4.14
N LEU A 318 -7.79 -24.93 5.45
CA LEU A 318 -6.74 -25.07 6.46
C LEU A 318 -6.85 -26.41 7.20
N ASN A 319 -5.72 -27.06 7.51
CA ASN A 319 -5.72 -28.36 8.21
C ASN A 319 -5.89 -28.29 9.74
N GLY A 320 -5.98 -27.08 10.32
CA GLY A 320 -6.19 -26.82 11.75
C GLY A 320 -6.93 -25.50 11.99
N PRO A 321 -7.43 -25.24 13.21
CA PRO A 321 -8.25 -24.06 13.52
C PRO A 321 -7.61 -22.74 13.09
N CYS A 322 -8.41 -21.86 12.50
CA CYS A 322 -8.04 -20.47 12.21
C CYS A 322 -8.46 -19.59 13.38
N LEU A 323 -7.50 -18.95 14.04
CA LEU A 323 -7.69 -18.16 15.26
C LEU A 323 -7.66 -16.65 14.99
N ALA A 324 -7.02 -16.22 13.91
CA ALA A 324 -6.93 -14.83 13.51
C ALA A 324 -7.10 -14.68 12.01
N LEU A 325 -7.82 -13.64 11.61
CA LEU A 325 -7.97 -13.22 10.21
C LEU A 325 -7.71 -11.73 10.12
N SER A 326 -6.98 -11.30 9.09
CA SER A 326 -6.85 -9.89 8.76
C SER A 326 -6.81 -9.71 7.25
N ALA A 327 -7.54 -8.73 6.75
CA ALA A 327 -7.60 -8.45 5.32
C ALA A 327 -6.55 -7.40 4.93
N VAL A 328 -5.90 -7.61 3.78
CA VAL A 328 -4.90 -6.70 3.19
C VAL A 328 -5.30 -6.43 1.75
N GLY A 329 -6.03 -5.33 1.51
CA GLY A 329 -6.64 -5.10 0.20
C GLY A 329 -7.59 -6.25 -0.18
N PRO A 330 -7.44 -6.90 -1.36
CA PRO A 330 -8.25 -8.06 -1.76
C PRO A 330 -7.80 -9.38 -1.11
N ASN A 331 -6.66 -9.37 -0.43
CA ASN A 331 -6.00 -10.55 0.12
C ASN A 331 -6.37 -10.76 1.59
N LEU A 332 -6.09 -11.95 2.09
CA LEU A 332 -6.41 -12.35 3.46
C LEU A 332 -5.22 -13.05 4.09
N ILE A 333 -4.92 -12.72 5.34
CA ILE A 333 -3.94 -13.47 6.15
C ILE A 333 -4.70 -14.25 7.19
N ALA A 334 -4.39 -15.53 7.28
CA ALA A 334 -4.88 -16.41 8.33
C ALA A 334 -3.74 -16.75 9.29
N GLY A 335 -4.03 -16.68 10.58
CA GLY A 335 -3.21 -17.19 11.66
C GLY A 335 -3.97 -18.25 12.44
N GLY A 336 -3.29 -19.28 12.93
CA GLY A 336 -3.93 -20.30 13.74
C GLY A 336 -3.05 -21.45 14.16
N VAL A 337 -3.67 -22.62 14.36
CA VAL A 337 -3.00 -23.88 14.76
C VAL A 337 -2.85 -24.85 13.58
N PHE A 338 -2.96 -24.34 12.36
CA PHE A 338 -2.78 -25.13 11.13
C PHE A 338 -1.31 -25.16 10.71
N THR A 339 -0.89 -26.24 10.07
CA THR A 339 0.46 -26.40 9.51
C THR A 339 0.45 -26.50 7.99
N LYS A 340 -0.70 -26.79 7.38
CA LYS A 340 -0.83 -27.04 5.95
C LYS A 340 -2.09 -26.46 5.32
N THR A 341 -1.97 -26.14 4.03
CA THR A 341 -3.07 -25.83 3.10
C THR A 341 -3.00 -26.81 1.93
N GLY A 342 -3.92 -27.78 1.90
CA GLY A 342 -3.79 -28.94 1.02
C GLY A 342 -2.45 -29.68 1.23
N ALA A 343 -1.62 -29.75 0.19
CA ALA A 343 -0.30 -30.39 0.24
C ALA A 343 0.84 -29.45 0.69
N GLN A 344 0.62 -28.13 0.71
CA GLN A 344 1.64 -27.15 1.05
C GLN A 344 1.77 -26.96 2.56
N THR A 345 2.99 -26.80 3.05
CA THR A 345 3.29 -26.44 4.44
C THR A 345 3.37 -24.93 4.57
N VAL A 346 2.64 -24.36 5.52
CA VAL A 346 2.54 -22.91 5.76
C VAL A 346 2.93 -22.50 7.18
N ASN A 347 2.94 -23.44 8.13
CA ASN A 347 3.38 -23.26 9.52
C ASN A 347 2.69 -22.08 10.25
N TYR A 348 1.44 -22.31 10.67
CA TYR A 348 0.64 -21.47 11.58
C TYR A 348 0.21 -20.09 11.07
N ILE A 349 0.71 -19.68 9.91
CA ILE A 349 0.29 -18.46 9.22
C ILE A 349 0.31 -18.67 7.71
N ALA A 350 -0.70 -18.17 7.00
CA ALA A 350 -0.81 -18.30 5.54
C ALA A 350 -1.39 -17.04 4.92
N TRP A 351 -0.99 -16.79 3.68
CA TRP A 351 -1.47 -15.68 2.86
C TRP A 351 -2.40 -16.20 1.76
N TRP A 352 -3.55 -15.57 1.57
CA TRP A 352 -4.47 -15.82 0.48
C TRP A 352 -4.29 -14.77 -0.60
N ASP A 353 -3.88 -15.19 -1.79
CA ASP A 353 -3.60 -14.32 -2.94
C ASP A 353 -4.84 -13.99 -3.80
N GLY A 354 -6.04 -14.37 -3.33
CA GLY A 354 -7.29 -14.27 -4.09
C GLY A 354 -7.72 -15.58 -4.75
N VAL A 355 -6.80 -16.55 -4.92
CA VAL A 355 -7.05 -17.82 -5.63
C VAL A 355 -6.54 -19.04 -4.85
N THR A 356 -5.38 -18.92 -4.20
CA THR A 356 -4.71 -19.99 -3.47
C THR A 356 -4.07 -19.49 -2.17
N TRP A 357 -3.93 -20.41 -1.21
CA TRP A 357 -3.16 -20.17 0.00
C TRP A 357 -1.68 -20.36 -0.29
N GLN A 358 -0.88 -19.38 0.06
CA GLN A 358 0.57 -19.36 -0.03
C GLN A 358 1.20 -19.42 1.36
N PRO A 359 2.40 -20.02 1.49
CA PRO A 359 3.24 -19.87 2.67
C PRO A 359 3.59 -18.39 2.92
N PHE A 360 3.66 -18.00 4.19
CA PHE A 360 4.06 -16.65 4.57
C PHE A 360 5.50 -16.66 5.10
N GLY A 361 6.47 -16.50 4.19
CA GLY A 361 7.87 -16.86 4.44
C GLY A 361 8.01 -18.35 4.79
N THR A 362 8.84 -18.68 5.78
CA THR A 362 8.92 -20.05 6.35
C THR A 362 7.90 -20.30 7.46
N GLY A 363 7.07 -19.30 7.78
CA GLY A 363 6.06 -19.31 8.84
C GLY A 363 6.63 -19.20 10.26
N LEU A 364 5.86 -19.70 11.22
CA LEU A 364 6.13 -19.65 12.66
C LEU A 364 6.44 -21.04 13.22
N ASP A 365 6.99 -21.13 14.44
CA ASP A 365 7.20 -22.42 15.11
C ASP A 365 5.97 -22.92 15.91
N PHE A 366 5.01 -22.04 16.19
CA PHE A 366 3.79 -22.38 16.92
C PHE A 366 2.63 -21.41 16.59
N ALA A 367 1.51 -21.55 17.32
CA ALA A 367 0.24 -20.92 16.98
C ALA A 367 0.29 -19.38 16.88
N CYS A 368 -0.34 -18.85 15.83
CA CYS A 368 -0.67 -17.44 15.68
C CYS A 368 -2.11 -17.19 16.16
N THR A 369 -2.30 -16.27 17.10
CA THR A 369 -3.61 -15.97 17.71
C THR A 369 -4.09 -14.56 17.41
N SER A 370 -3.21 -13.68 16.94
CA SER A 370 -3.55 -12.28 16.64
C SER A 370 -2.77 -11.75 15.44
N LEU A 371 -3.45 -10.90 14.67
CA LEU A 371 -2.91 -10.27 13.47
C LEU A 371 -3.33 -8.80 13.43
N ALA A 372 -2.43 -7.92 13.00
CA ALA A 372 -2.74 -6.55 12.66
C ALA A 372 -1.89 -6.07 11.49
N ILE A 373 -2.46 -5.20 10.66
CA ILE A 373 -1.88 -4.78 9.38
C ILE A 373 -1.60 -3.28 9.41
N LYS A 374 -0.44 -2.88 8.88
CA LYS A 374 -0.09 -1.48 8.67
C LYS A 374 0.60 -1.31 7.32
N GLY A 375 -0.10 -0.74 6.35
CA GLY A 375 0.39 -0.75 4.97
C GLY A 375 0.57 -2.20 4.51
N SER A 376 1.77 -2.55 4.05
CA SER A 376 2.16 -3.92 3.70
C SER A 376 2.75 -4.73 4.87
N ASP A 377 2.96 -4.12 6.03
CA ASP A 377 3.52 -4.82 7.19
C ASP A 377 2.46 -5.66 7.89
N VAL A 378 2.85 -6.88 8.25
CA VAL A 378 2.02 -7.81 9.02
C VAL A 378 2.62 -7.98 10.40
N TYR A 379 1.86 -7.63 11.42
CA TYR A 379 2.21 -7.87 12.82
C TYR A 379 1.47 -9.11 13.29
N THR A 380 2.20 -10.07 13.86
CA THR A 380 1.65 -11.33 14.34
C THR A 380 2.03 -11.57 15.78
N GLY A 381 1.05 -11.98 16.57
CA GLY A 381 1.20 -12.36 17.97
C GLY A 381 0.65 -13.76 18.21
N GLY A 382 1.20 -14.45 19.20
CA GLY A 382 0.71 -15.78 19.57
C GLY A 382 1.61 -16.48 20.56
N TYR A 383 1.59 -17.81 20.50
CA TYR A 383 2.35 -18.69 21.40
C TYR A 383 3.71 -19.12 20.79
N PHE A 384 4.10 -18.56 19.65
CA PHE A 384 5.33 -18.88 18.94
C PHE A 384 6.56 -18.26 19.61
N THR A 385 7.70 -18.93 19.51
CA THR A 385 9.00 -18.42 19.99
C THR A 385 9.95 -18.08 18.86
N SER A 386 9.64 -18.51 17.64
CA SER A 386 10.44 -18.30 16.44
C SER A 386 9.57 -17.94 15.25
N ALA A 387 10.03 -16.98 14.46
CA ALA A 387 9.43 -16.58 13.19
C ALA A 387 10.54 -16.54 12.13
N GLY A 388 10.33 -17.17 10.98
CA GLY A 388 11.38 -17.22 9.97
C GLY A 388 12.60 -18.06 10.33
N GLY A 389 12.52 -18.89 11.39
CA GLY A 389 13.66 -19.59 11.97
C GLY A 389 14.50 -18.74 12.93
N SER A 390 14.13 -17.48 13.17
CA SER A 390 14.80 -16.58 14.12
C SER A 390 13.97 -16.39 15.40
N PRO A 391 14.60 -16.26 16.58
CA PRO A 391 13.89 -16.01 17.83
C PRO A 391 13.03 -14.74 17.75
N ALA A 392 11.72 -14.86 18.01
CA ALA A 392 10.76 -13.77 17.91
C ALA A 392 9.90 -13.58 19.17
N ASN A 393 10.00 -14.46 20.18
CA ASN A 393 9.44 -14.25 21.53
C ASN A 393 8.00 -13.68 21.53
N PHE A 394 7.05 -14.44 20.95
CA PHE A 394 5.61 -14.19 20.95
C PHE A 394 5.10 -13.02 20.08
N ILE A 395 5.99 -12.28 19.41
CA ILE A 395 5.63 -11.15 18.53
C ILE A 395 6.60 -11.03 17.36
N ALA A 396 6.09 -10.88 16.14
CA ALA A 396 6.92 -10.64 14.98
C ALA A 396 6.26 -9.65 14.03
N ARG A 397 7.09 -8.97 13.25
CA ARG A 397 6.66 -8.19 12.10
C ARG A 397 7.18 -8.87 10.85
N TYR A 398 6.33 -9.15 9.89
CA TYR A 398 6.76 -9.47 8.55
C TYR A 398 6.73 -8.20 7.72
N VAL A 399 7.88 -7.88 7.11
CA VAL A 399 8.02 -6.79 6.16
C VAL A 399 8.06 -7.44 4.79
N GLU A 400 7.00 -7.28 4.00
CA GLU A 400 7.08 -7.64 2.59
C GLU A 400 8.28 -6.91 1.98
N PRO A 401 9.12 -7.59 1.20
CA PRO A 401 10.14 -6.88 0.47
C PRO A 401 9.43 -5.82 -0.37
N ILE A 402 9.75 -4.55 -0.14
CA ILE A 402 9.53 -3.53 -1.16
C ILE A 402 10.46 -3.89 -2.31
N LEU A 403 10.02 -4.84 -3.12
CA LEU A 403 10.51 -4.96 -4.47
C LEU A 403 9.70 -3.90 -5.21
N PRO A 404 10.26 -2.70 -5.48
CA PRO A 404 9.76 -2.00 -6.65
C PRO A 404 9.76 -3.02 -7.78
N VAL A 405 8.78 -2.96 -8.68
CA VAL A 405 8.99 -3.53 -10.00
C VAL A 405 10.38 -3.06 -10.42
N GLU A 406 11.33 -3.98 -10.56
CA GLU A 406 12.64 -3.62 -11.07
C GLU A 406 12.44 -3.39 -12.57
N LEU A 407 12.01 -2.17 -12.87
CA LEU A 407 12.05 -1.59 -14.19
C LEU A 407 13.52 -1.46 -14.55
N SER A 408 14.08 -2.54 -15.10
CA SER A 408 15.50 -2.60 -15.44
C SER A 408 15.86 -1.61 -16.53
N ARG A 409 14.89 -1.29 -17.40
CA ARG A 409 15.08 -0.37 -18.52
C ARG A 409 13.74 0.22 -18.96
N PHE A 410 13.75 1.50 -19.27
CA PHE A 410 12.75 2.16 -20.12
C PHE A 410 13.49 2.95 -21.20
N SER A 411 13.03 2.89 -22.45
CA SER A 411 13.68 3.59 -23.55
C SER A 411 12.68 4.06 -24.58
N ALA A 412 13.02 5.18 -25.24
CA ALA A 412 12.28 5.75 -26.34
C ALA A 412 13.17 5.84 -27.57
N THR A 413 12.78 5.19 -28.66
CA THR A 413 13.55 5.14 -29.91
C THR A 413 12.71 5.66 -31.07
N VAL A 414 13.25 6.62 -31.82
CA VAL A 414 12.57 7.16 -33.00
C VAL A 414 12.71 6.20 -34.18
N GLN A 415 11.59 5.84 -34.80
CA GLN A 415 11.55 5.03 -36.03
C GLN A 415 10.45 5.57 -36.94
N ASN A 416 10.76 5.91 -38.19
CA ASN A 416 9.79 6.42 -39.18
C ASN A 416 8.91 7.59 -38.69
N LYS A 417 9.50 8.57 -37.99
CA LYS A 417 8.79 9.70 -37.33
C LYS A 417 7.80 9.30 -36.22
N GLN A 418 7.85 8.06 -35.76
CA GLN A 418 7.12 7.56 -34.59
C GLN A 418 8.10 7.30 -33.45
N VAL A 419 7.61 7.22 -32.22
CA VAL A 419 8.44 6.88 -31.05
C VAL A 419 8.03 5.53 -30.50
N MET A 420 8.94 4.57 -30.57
CA MET A 420 8.79 3.26 -29.94
C MET A 420 9.28 3.33 -28.50
N LEU A 421 8.39 3.03 -27.57
CA LEU A 421 8.64 2.90 -26.15
C LEU A 421 8.80 1.42 -25.81
N GLU A 422 9.89 1.07 -25.12
CA GLU A 422 10.16 -0.31 -24.70
C GLU A 422 10.64 -0.31 -23.24
N TRP A 423 10.09 -1.22 -22.44
CA TRP A 423 10.54 -1.46 -21.07
C TRP A 423 10.59 -2.95 -20.72
N LEU A 424 11.42 -3.24 -19.73
CA LEU A 424 11.61 -4.57 -19.16
C LEU A 424 11.37 -4.51 -17.66
N THR A 425 10.50 -5.41 -17.18
CA THR A 425 10.37 -5.74 -15.77
C THR A 425 11.16 -7.02 -15.51
N LEU A 426 11.98 -7.08 -14.46
CA LEU A 426 12.66 -8.32 -14.06
C LEU A 426 11.75 -9.20 -13.18
N THR A 427 10.94 -8.54 -12.36
CA THR A 427 9.87 -9.11 -11.54
C THR A 427 8.72 -8.13 -11.50
N GLU A 428 7.52 -8.62 -11.16
CA GLU A 428 6.37 -7.79 -10.85
C GLU A 428 5.72 -8.29 -9.56
N THR A 429 5.21 -7.38 -8.74
CA THR A 429 4.48 -7.72 -7.53
C THR A 429 3.29 -6.81 -7.45
N ASN A 430 2.10 -7.40 -7.32
CA ASN A 430 0.85 -6.66 -7.23
C ASN A 430 0.59 -5.68 -8.39
N ASN A 431 1.27 -5.84 -9.53
CA ASN A 431 1.25 -4.85 -10.60
C ASN A 431 -0.06 -4.90 -11.40
N TYR A 432 -0.87 -3.84 -11.30
CA TYR A 432 -2.09 -3.67 -12.08
C TYR A 432 -1.74 -3.32 -13.54
N GLY A 433 -0.77 -2.43 -13.74
CA GLY A 433 -0.21 -2.13 -15.06
C GLY A 433 0.47 -0.79 -15.18
N PHE A 434 0.72 -0.39 -16.42
CA PHE A 434 1.52 0.79 -16.76
C PHE A 434 0.69 1.76 -17.62
N TYR A 435 0.56 2.99 -17.15
CA TYR A 435 0.13 4.12 -17.96
C TYR A 435 1.36 4.74 -18.61
N LEU A 436 1.31 4.91 -19.93
CA LEU A 436 2.33 5.59 -20.70
C LEU A 436 1.95 7.06 -20.82
N GLU A 437 2.83 7.93 -20.34
CA GLU A 437 2.57 9.36 -20.31
C GLU A 437 3.60 10.10 -21.18
N ARG A 438 3.13 11.14 -21.89
CA ARG A 438 3.96 12.01 -22.73
C ARG A 438 3.88 13.46 -22.28
N SER A 439 4.98 14.19 -22.43
CA SER A 439 5.06 15.63 -22.16
C SER A 439 5.94 16.34 -23.20
N SER A 440 5.62 17.59 -23.53
CA SER A 440 6.46 18.48 -24.34
C SER A 440 7.42 19.33 -23.51
N ASP A 441 7.15 19.48 -22.21
CA ASP A 441 7.90 20.37 -21.30
C ASP A 441 8.48 19.62 -20.07
N GLY A 442 8.22 18.32 -19.95
CA GLY A 442 8.61 17.47 -18.84
C GLY A 442 7.82 17.74 -17.54
N ARG A 443 6.78 18.59 -17.58
CA ARG A 443 6.01 19.04 -16.41
C ARG A 443 4.54 18.69 -16.52
N MET A 444 3.94 18.96 -17.67
CA MET A 444 2.54 18.63 -17.96
C MET A 444 2.49 17.32 -18.74
N TRP A 445 1.85 16.32 -18.16
CA TRP A 445 1.82 14.94 -18.69
C TRP A 445 0.44 14.60 -19.24
N THR A 446 0.42 13.93 -20.39
CA THR A 446 -0.79 13.44 -21.06
C THR A 446 -0.73 11.92 -21.15
N ASP A 447 -1.80 11.25 -20.74
CA ASP A 447 -1.93 9.80 -20.89
C ASP A 447 -2.05 9.42 -22.38
N LEU A 448 -1.18 8.51 -22.82
CA LEU A 448 -1.21 7.95 -24.17
C LEU A 448 -1.97 6.61 -24.20
N HIS A 449 -1.62 5.71 -23.28
CA HIS A 449 -2.15 4.35 -23.28
C HIS A 449 -1.93 3.64 -21.94
N PHE A 450 -2.73 2.61 -21.68
CA PHE A 450 -2.56 1.71 -20.54
C PHE A 450 -2.26 0.30 -21.02
N ILE A 451 -1.24 -0.35 -20.43
CA ILE A 451 -0.92 -1.76 -20.65
C ILE A 451 -0.99 -2.50 -19.32
N ALA A 452 -1.84 -3.53 -19.26
CA ALA A 452 -1.99 -4.37 -18.07
C ALA A 452 -0.69 -5.12 -17.73
N GLY A 453 -0.35 -5.15 -16.44
CA GLY A 453 0.77 -5.91 -15.90
C GLY A 453 0.49 -7.42 -15.83
N LYS A 454 1.42 -8.18 -15.26
CA LYS A 454 1.28 -9.61 -14.95
C LYS A 454 0.93 -9.89 -13.49
N GLY A 455 0.60 -8.86 -12.70
CA GLY A 455 0.32 -9.00 -11.27
C GLY A 455 1.58 -9.32 -10.48
N THR A 456 1.63 -10.50 -9.88
CA THR A 456 2.81 -10.98 -9.15
C THR A 456 3.50 -12.09 -9.94
N THR A 457 4.73 -11.82 -10.39
CA THR A 457 5.57 -12.74 -11.16
C THR A 457 7.05 -12.50 -10.86
N LEU A 458 7.81 -13.58 -10.80
CA LEU A 458 9.28 -13.52 -10.68
C LEU A 458 9.99 -13.62 -12.04
N ASN A 459 9.22 -13.70 -13.14
CA ASN A 459 9.77 -13.79 -14.49
C ASN A 459 9.89 -12.41 -15.12
N ALA A 460 10.94 -12.25 -15.92
CA ALA A 460 11.14 -11.03 -16.69
C ALA A 460 10.10 -10.89 -17.81
N HIS A 461 9.54 -9.70 -17.99
CA HIS A 461 8.59 -9.39 -19.06
C HIS A 461 9.01 -8.14 -19.83
N VAL A 462 8.99 -8.27 -21.16
CA VAL A 462 9.24 -7.17 -22.09
C VAL A 462 7.91 -6.62 -22.57
N TYR A 463 7.79 -5.30 -22.51
CA TYR A 463 6.63 -4.56 -22.97
C TYR A 463 7.06 -3.52 -24.00
N ASN A 464 6.14 -3.18 -24.90
CA ASN A 464 6.36 -2.11 -25.86
C ASN A 464 5.06 -1.40 -26.24
N TYR A 465 5.22 -0.16 -26.68
CA TYR A 465 4.16 0.68 -27.23
C TYR A 465 4.75 1.61 -28.29
N THR A 466 3.97 1.99 -29.30
CA THR A 466 4.41 2.96 -30.31
C THR A 466 3.51 4.19 -30.30
N ASP A 467 4.08 5.34 -29.95
CA ASP A 467 3.45 6.62 -30.21
C ASP A 467 3.50 6.91 -31.72
N LYS A 468 2.33 6.81 -32.37
CA LYS A 468 2.16 6.99 -33.81
C LYS A 468 2.12 8.46 -34.24
N SER A 469 1.93 9.37 -33.28
CA SER A 469 1.78 10.80 -33.53
C SER A 469 2.53 11.59 -32.46
N PRO A 470 3.86 11.40 -32.34
CA PRO A 470 4.68 12.18 -31.44
C PRO A 470 4.70 13.65 -31.87
N LEU A 471 4.94 14.54 -30.92
CA LEU A 471 5.07 15.98 -31.19
C LEU A 471 6.34 16.24 -32.01
N ALA A 472 6.34 17.29 -32.83
CA ALA A 472 7.57 17.77 -33.46
C ALA A 472 8.53 18.30 -32.38
N GLY A 473 9.82 17.94 -32.49
CA GLY A 473 10.83 18.30 -31.48
C GLY A 473 10.96 17.26 -30.37
N ILE A 474 11.33 17.72 -29.17
CA ILE A 474 11.60 16.84 -28.03
C ILE A 474 10.29 16.37 -27.41
N ASN A 475 10.15 15.05 -27.27
CA ASN A 475 9.08 14.41 -26.52
C ASN A 475 9.67 13.73 -25.29
N TYR A 476 9.11 14.00 -24.12
CA TYR A 476 9.42 13.31 -22.87
C TYR A 476 8.39 12.22 -22.61
N TYR A 477 8.84 11.06 -22.17
CA TYR A 477 7.99 9.92 -21.83
C TYR A 477 8.34 9.40 -20.44
N ARG A 478 7.32 8.92 -19.73
CA ARG A 478 7.48 8.15 -18.48
C ARG A 478 6.40 7.07 -18.40
N LEU A 479 6.66 6.08 -17.57
CA LEU A 479 5.67 5.11 -17.13
C LEU A 479 5.15 5.55 -15.76
N ARG A 480 3.84 5.53 -15.60
CA ARG A 480 3.16 5.54 -14.30
C ARG A 480 2.64 4.13 -14.07
N GLN A 481 3.36 3.38 -13.25
CA GLN A 481 2.92 2.07 -12.79
C GLN A 481 1.88 2.24 -11.68
N GLU A 482 0.86 1.40 -11.71
CA GLU A 482 -0.15 1.30 -10.68
C GLU A 482 -0.26 -0.15 -10.21
N ASP A 483 -0.42 -0.34 -8.91
CA ASP A 483 -0.59 -1.65 -8.27
C ASP A 483 -2.09 -1.91 -7.98
N PHE A 484 -2.50 -3.16 -7.74
CA PHE A 484 -3.91 -3.49 -7.46
C PHE A 484 -4.44 -2.88 -6.15
N ASP A 485 -3.55 -2.42 -5.26
CA ASP A 485 -3.91 -1.69 -4.04
C ASP A 485 -3.98 -0.16 -4.25
N GLY A 486 -3.74 0.31 -5.48
CA GLY A 486 -3.78 1.72 -5.86
C GLY A 486 -2.48 2.49 -5.60
N TYR A 487 -1.40 1.81 -5.18
CA TYR A 487 -0.10 2.45 -5.06
C TYR A 487 0.49 2.78 -6.44
N VAL A 488 1.21 3.90 -6.54
CA VAL A 488 1.70 4.43 -7.81
C VAL A 488 3.20 4.68 -7.76
N HIS A 489 3.89 4.23 -8.80
CA HIS A 489 5.31 4.43 -9.03
C HIS A 489 5.57 5.03 -10.42
N TYR A 490 6.60 5.87 -10.54
CA TYR A 490 7.00 6.43 -11.82
C TYR A 490 8.38 5.91 -12.24
N SER A 491 8.56 5.67 -13.55
CA SER A 491 9.88 5.42 -14.13
C SER A 491 10.72 6.70 -14.19
N ASP A 492 11.99 6.54 -14.54
CA ASP A 492 12.78 7.63 -15.12
C ASP A 492 12.11 8.19 -16.37
N VAL A 493 12.36 9.48 -16.63
CA VAL A 493 11.91 10.15 -17.85
C VAL A 493 12.92 9.91 -18.97
N VAL A 494 12.44 9.41 -20.10
CA VAL A 494 13.24 9.28 -21.32
C VAL A 494 12.75 10.27 -22.37
N SER A 495 13.65 10.73 -23.24
CA SER A 495 13.31 11.68 -24.29
C SER A 495 13.59 11.12 -25.68
N ALA A 496 12.76 11.46 -26.65
CA ALA A 496 12.98 11.21 -28.06
C ALA A 496 12.70 12.48 -28.88
N THR A 497 13.65 12.85 -29.73
CA THR A 497 13.51 14.02 -30.62
C THR A 497 13.05 13.56 -32.00
N VAL A 498 11.85 13.95 -32.38
CA VAL A 498 11.29 13.62 -33.70
C VAL A 498 11.53 14.79 -34.64
N GLU A 499 12.18 14.51 -35.77
CA GLU A 499 12.37 15.48 -36.85
C GLU A 499 11.02 15.83 -37.48
N GLY A 500 10.50 16.98 -37.08
CA GLY A 500 9.47 17.75 -37.76
C GLY A 500 10.01 19.16 -37.98
N GLU A 501 9.45 19.87 -38.95
CA GLU A 501 9.67 21.32 -39.01
C GLU A 501 9.00 21.93 -37.77
N ASP A 502 9.77 22.64 -36.93
CA ASP A 502 9.24 23.28 -35.72
C ASP A 502 7.94 24.03 -36.06
N ILE A 503 6.84 23.67 -35.38
CA ILE A 503 5.65 24.51 -35.38
C ILE A 503 5.95 25.73 -34.52
N ARG A 504 6.34 26.83 -35.16
CA ARG A 504 6.64 28.10 -34.50
C ARG A 504 5.48 29.05 -34.66
N LEU A 505 5.11 29.68 -33.56
CA LEU A 505 4.20 30.82 -33.59
C LEU A 505 4.97 32.06 -34.04
N GLY A 506 4.68 32.52 -35.26
CA GLY A 506 5.19 33.74 -35.84
C GLY A 506 4.25 34.93 -35.63
N VAL A 507 4.82 36.12 -35.67
CA VAL A 507 4.12 37.40 -35.57
C VAL A 507 4.58 38.29 -36.71
N SER A 508 3.66 38.81 -37.52
CA SER A 508 4.00 39.71 -38.64
C SER A 508 2.95 40.81 -38.83
N PRO A 509 3.36 42.08 -39.02
CA PRO A 509 4.73 42.58 -38.87
C PRO A 509 5.16 42.62 -37.39
N ASN A 510 6.47 42.53 -37.13
CA ASN A 510 7.08 42.80 -35.83
C ASN A 510 8.30 43.70 -36.05
N PRO A 511 8.30 44.97 -35.59
CA PRO A 511 7.32 45.60 -34.71
C PRO A 511 5.90 45.74 -35.28
N ALA A 512 4.89 45.58 -34.41
CA ALA A 512 3.47 45.61 -34.71
C ALA A 512 2.87 47.01 -34.54
N GLY A 513 1.90 47.35 -35.40
CA GLY A 513 1.11 48.58 -35.32
C GLY A 513 -0.21 48.37 -34.56
N GLU A 514 -1.31 48.84 -35.12
CA GLU A 514 -2.65 48.65 -34.54
C GLU A 514 -3.17 47.22 -34.70
N ASN A 515 -2.68 46.46 -35.69
CA ASN A 515 -3.05 45.07 -35.92
C ASN A 515 -1.79 44.23 -36.14
N VAL A 516 -1.88 42.94 -35.80
CA VAL A 516 -0.81 41.98 -36.08
C VAL A 516 -1.35 40.62 -36.49
N ARG A 517 -0.66 39.95 -37.40
CA ARG A 517 -0.97 38.59 -37.82
C ARG A 517 -0.17 37.59 -36.99
N LEU A 518 -0.86 36.69 -36.31
CA LEU A 518 -0.28 35.46 -35.81
C LEU A 518 -0.36 34.38 -36.88
N TYR A 519 0.68 33.57 -37.02
CA TYR A 519 0.68 32.42 -37.92
C TYR A 519 1.51 31.29 -37.34
N PHE A 520 1.15 30.04 -37.63
CA PHE A 520 1.98 28.89 -37.33
C PHE A 520 2.84 28.54 -38.55
N SER A 521 4.16 28.43 -38.37
CA SER A 521 5.02 27.88 -39.42
C SER A 521 4.84 26.37 -39.48
N HIS A 522 4.75 25.81 -40.70
CA HIS A 522 4.77 24.36 -40.94
C HIS A 522 3.69 23.58 -40.14
N SER A 523 2.49 24.15 -40.05
CA SER A 523 1.31 23.57 -39.39
C SER A 523 0.06 23.81 -40.21
N ASP A 524 -0.81 22.81 -40.32
CA ASP A 524 -2.15 22.91 -40.89
C ASP A 524 -3.22 23.14 -39.80
N PHE A 525 -2.84 23.73 -38.66
CA PHE A 525 -3.77 23.98 -37.56
C PHE A 525 -4.95 24.83 -38.03
N SER A 526 -6.16 24.28 -37.87
CA SER A 526 -7.42 24.96 -38.06
C SER A 526 -8.31 24.76 -36.83
N GLY A 527 -9.01 25.81 -36.43
CA GLY A 527 -9.90 25.78 -35.27
C GLY A 527 -9.67 26.89 -34.25
N PRO A 528 -10.45 26.89 -33.15
CA PRO A 528 -10.37 27.93 -32.14
C PRO A 528 -9.14 27.78 -31.25
N ALA A 529 -8.49 28.89 -30.92
CA ALA A 529 -7.41 28.95 -29.95
C ALA A 529 -7.58 30.16 -29.02
N VAL A 530 -7.19 29.99 -27.75
CA VAL A 530 -7.16 31.08 -26.77
C VAL A 530 -5.84 31.83 -26.93
N VAL A 531 -5.92 33.10 -27.29
CA VAL A 531 -4.77 33.97 -27.47
C VAL A 531 -4.70 34.95 -26.30
N SER A 532 -3.56 35.01 -25.63
CA SER A 532 -3.30 35.88 -24.49
C SER A 532 -2.04 36.70 -24.73
N VAL A 533 -2.09 38.01 -24.47
CA VAL A 533 -0.97 38.95 -24.61
C VAL A 533 -0.61 39.48 -23.22
N PHE A 534 0.65 39.33 -22.83
CA PHE A 534 1.18 39.77 -21.54
C PHE A 534 2.17 40.90 -21.72
N ASP A 535 2.13 41.91 -20.86
CA ASP A 535 3.14 42.97 -20.84
C ASP A 535 4.50 42.44 -20.30
N ALA A 536 5.53 43.28 -20.33
CA ALA A 536 6.88 42.92 -19.89
C ALA A 536 6.98 42.52 -18.40
N ASN A 537 5.97 42.85 -17.59
CA ASN A 537 5.88 42.46 -16.17
C ASN A 537 5.05 41.17 -15.97
N GLY A 538 4.60 40.53 -17.06
CA GLY A 538 3.79 39.31 -17.01
C GLY A 538 2.32 39.55 -16.74
N ARG A 539 1.83 40.80 -16.78
CA ARG A 539 0.40 41.10 -16.57
C ARG A 539 -0.38 40.93 -17.87
N LEU A 540 -1.50 40.21 -17.78
CA LEU A 540 -2.40 39.98 -18.91
C LEU A 540 -2.97 41.33 -19.41
N SER A 541 -2.67 41.66 -20.66
CA SER A 541 -3.07 42.91 -21.32
C SER A 541 -4.22 42.71 -22.30
N LEU A 542 -4.31 41.54 -22.93
CA LEU A 542 -5.39 41.18 -23.87
C LEU A 542 -5.61 39.67 -23.83
N GLN A 543 -6.87 39.23 -23.91
CA GLN A 543 -7.22 37.82 -24.13
C GLN A 543 -8.43 37.71 -25.06
N GLN A 544 -8.37 36.80 -26.02
CA GLN A 544 -9.45 36.55 -26.97
C GLN A 544 -9.41 35.12 -27.52
N ILE A 545 -10.54 34.63 -28.00
CA ILE A 545 -10.62 33.37 -28.74
C ILE A 545 -10.60 33.71 -30.23
N LEU A 546 -9.63 33.17 -30.96
CA LEU A 546 -9.49 33.37 -32.40
C LEU A 546 -9.62 32.05 -33.15
N GLY A 547 -10.30 32.09 -34.30
CA GLY A 547 -10.29 30.98 -35.25
C GLY A 547 -9.09 31.10 -36.19
N PHE A 548 -8.33 30.03 -36.32
CA PHE A 548 -7.29 29.90 -37.34
C PHE A 548 -7.89 29.20 -38.56
N GLU A 549 -7.77 29.84 -39.73
CA GLU A 549 -8.35 29.35 -41.00
C GLU A 549 -7.50 28.24 -41.63
N ASP A 550 -8.20 27.30 -42.26
CA ASP A 550 -7.62 26.12 -42.91
C ASP A 550 -6.72 26.49 -44.10
N GLY A 551 -5.58 25.80 -44.24
CA GLY A 551 -4.58 26.04 -45.29
C GLY A 551 -3.72 27.31 -45.15
N VAL A 552 -3.97 28.17 -44.16
CA VAL A 552 -3.20 29.41 -43.92
C VAL A 552 -2.69 29.52 -42.47
N ALA A 553 -3.33 28.81 -41.52
CA ALA A 553 -2.96 28.71 -40.10
C ALA A 553 -2.61 30.06 -39.47
N ALA A 554 -3.43 31.07 -39.72
CA ALA A 554 -3.21 32.44 -39.25
C ALA A 554 -4.48 33.10 -38.72
N ALA A 555 -4.30 34.07 -37.82
CA ALA A 555 -5.36 34.91 -37.29
C ALA A 555 -4.83 36.34 -37.03
N VAL A 556 -5.72 37.34 -37.12
CA VAL A 556 -5.37 38.75 -36.87
C VAL A 556 -5.81 39.16 -35.47
N ILE A 557 -4.94 39.88 -34.77
CA ILE A 557 -5.20 40.47 -33.46
C ILE A 557 -5.28 41.98 -33.61
N ASP A 558 -6.34 42.56 -33.06
CA ASP A 558 -6.44 44.01 -32.81
C ASP A 558 -5.67 44.37 -31.53
N LEU A 559 -4.70 45.27 -31.69
CA LEU A 559 -3.84 45.76 -30.62
C LEU A 559 -4.16 47.22 -30.27
N ALA A 560 -5.13 47.89 -30.88
CA ALA A 560 -5.34 49.34 -30.78
C ALA A 560 -5.34 49.89 -29.33
N GLY A 561 -5.84 49.10 -28.37
CA GLY A 561 -5.89 49.46 -26.95
C GLY A 561 -4.58 49.29 -26.15
N LEU A 562 -3.52 48.72 -26.73
CA LEU A 562 -2.24 48.47 -26.04
C LEU A 562 -1.26 49.64 -26.19
N THR A 563 -0.44 49.92 -25.19
CA THR A 563 0.64 50.93 -25.29
C THR A 563 1.87 50.36 -26.01
N GLY A 564 2.72 51.22 -26.59
CA GLY A 564 4.00 50.79 -27.16
C GLY A 564 4.88 50.07 -26.11
N GLY A 565 5.52 48.97 -26.50
CA GLY A 565 6.27 48.12 -25.55
C GLY A 565 6.53 46.69 -26.03
N VAL A 566 7.19 45.89 -25.19
CA VAL A 566 7.46 44.47 -25.46
C VAL A 566 6.36 43.63 -24.81
N TYR A 567 5.83 42.67 -25.57
CA TYR A 567 4.77 41.77 -25.15
C TYR A 567 5.15 40.31 -25.40
N LEU A 568 4.68 39.42 -24.53
CA LEU A 568 4.67 37.97 -24.75
C LEU A 568 3.28 37.57 -25.23
N VAL A 569 3.21 36.93 -26.40
CA VAL A 569 1.97 36.38 -26.95
C VAL A 569 1.97 34.88 -26.69
N ARG A 570 0.90 34.37 -26.08
CA ARG A 570 0.67 32.94 -25.84
C ARG A 570 -0.59 32.50 -26.57
N VAL A 571 -0.53 31.36 -27.24
CA VAL A 571 -1.66 30.73 -27.93
C VAL A 571 -1.84 29.32 -27.35
N ILE A 572 -3.03 29.01 -26.88
CA ILE A 572 -3.40 27.68 -26.36
C ILE A 572 -4.47 27.09 -27.27
N THR A 573 -4.18 25.95 -27.86
CA THR A 573 -5.13 25.16 -28.65
C THR A 573 -5.75 24.07 -27.76
N ALA A 574 -6.61 23.22 -28.31
CA ALA A 574 -7.14 22.06 -27.59
C ALA A 574 -6.05 21.02 -27.21
N GLN A 575 -4.90 21.05 -27.89
CA GLN A 575 -3.85 20.02 -27.77
C GLN A 575 -2.51 20.58 -27.25
N ASP A 576 -2.17 21.83 -27.59
CA ASP A 576 -0.83 22.37 -27.39
C ASP A 576 -0.82 23.85 -26.95
N GLY A 577 0.32 24.31 -26.43
CA GLY A 577 0.55 25.70 -26.06
C GLY A 577 1.82 26.27 -26.72
N TYR A 578 1.70 27.44 -27.33
CA TYR A 578 2.79 28.11 -28.03
C TYR A 578 2.99 29.54 -27.50
N SER A 579 4.21 30.07 -27.62
CA SER A 579 4.49 31.46 -27.26
C SER A 579 5.51 32.11 -28.17
N THR A 580 5.43 33.44 -28.28
CA THR A 580 6.31 34.25 -29.12
C THR A 580 6.39 35.68 -28.60
N ARG A 581 7.46 36.39 -28.95
CA ARG A 581 7.69 37.77 -28.54
C ARG A 581 7.23 38.74 -29.63
N MET A 582 6.50 39.77 -29.22
CA MET A 582 6.05 40.87 -30.08
C MET A 582 6.53 42.21 -29.52
N VAL A 583 6.92 43.14 -30.39
CA VAL A 583 7.17 44.54 -30.04
C VAL A 583 6.06 45.37 -30.65
N LYS A 584 5.38 46.22 -29.87
CA LYS A 584 4.40 47.18 -30.38
C LYS A 584 5.02 48.58 -30.44
N HIS A 585 4.85 49.27 -31.56
CA HIS A 585 5.28 50.66 -31.72
C HIS A 585 4.36 51.66 -31.03
#